data_AF-A0A5B9QKP5-F1
#
_entry.id   AF-A0A5B9QKP5-F1
#
_cell.length_a   1.000
_cell.length_b   1.000
_cell.length_c   1.000
_cell.angle_alpha   90.00
_cell.angle_beta   90.00
_cell.angle_gamma   90.00
#
_symmetry.space_group_name_H-M   'P 1'
#
loop_
_entity.id
_entity.type
_entity.pdbx_description
1 polymer ?
#
loop_
_entity_poly.entity_id
_entity_poly.type
_entity_poly.pdbx_seq_one_letter_code
_entity_poly.pdbx_strand_id
1 'polypeptide(L)'
;MTFRIKEKFWSWGNDFSIQDAEGNLCYYVDGKAFSWGDKLSFQDANRNELAFISQKLLSWKPRYQIIIDGSVFAEVVKEWTWLRKKFTLDVPGPNDYTIDGSFWQHEFTFERSGRTVARVSKKLWSWTDSYGVDIVEGEDEVAVLCACIVIDQVLHDERSNHSSVNN
;
A
#
# COMPACT_ATOMS: atom_id res chain seq x y z
N MET A 1 -1.51 -15.51 6.32
CA MET A 1 -0.08 -15.40 5.94
C MET A 1 0.46 -14.07 6.41
N THR A 2 1.71 -14.02 6.86
CA THR A 2 2.34 -12.79 7.32
C THR A 2 3.46 -12.40 6.37
N PHE A 3 3.36 -11.20 5.81
CA PHE A 3 4.36 -10.59 4.96
C PHE A 3 5.16 -9.55 5.72
N ARG A 4 6.37 -9.28 5.24
CA ARG A 4 7.31 -8.31 5.76
C ARG A 4 7.65 -7.32 4.64
N ILE A 5 7.41 -6.05 4.93
CA ILE A 5 7.74 -4.93 4.06
C ILE A 5 8.75 -4.07 4.81
N LYS A 6 9.89 -3.75 4.18
CA LYS A 6 10.89 -2.83 4.75
C LYS A 6 10.24 -1.47 5.05
N GLU A 7 10.75 -0.62 5.93
CA GLU A 7 10.27 0.77 6.07
C GLU A 7 11.11 1.71 5.20
N LYS A 8 10.57 2.87 4.83
CA LYS A 8 11.30 3.96 4.12
C LYS A 8 12.02 3.54 2.83
N PHE A 9 11.45 2.61 2.10
CA PHE A 9 11.92 2.20 0.77
C PHE A 9 11.57 3.22 -0.32
N TRP A 10 10.86 4.29 0.05
CA TRP A 10 10.34 5.32 -0.87
C TRP A 10 11.32 6.38 -1.35
N SER A 11 12.60 6.04 -1.44
CA SER A 11 13.50 6.87 -2.26
C SER A 11 13.11 6.65 -3.72
N TRP A 12 12.61 7.69 -4.36
CA TRP A 12 12.13 7.69 -5.74
C TRP A 12 13.09 6.91 -6.67
N GLY A 13 12.59 5.84 -7.31
CA GLY A 13 13.37 4.99 -8.23
C GLY A 13 14.04 3.75 -7.64
N ASN A 14 13.77 3.39 -6.37
CA ASN A 14 14.30 2.16 -5.78
C ASN A 14 13.31 1.00 -5.82
N ASP A 15 13.80 -0.16 -6.28
CA ASP A 15 13.14 -1.45 -6.14
C ASP A 15 13.16 -1.91 -4.68
N PHE A 16 12.10 -2.59 -4.25
CA PHE A 16 12.07 -3.27 -2.96
C PHE A 16 11.40 -4.63 -3.05
N SER A 17 11.75 -5.50 -2.12
CA SER A 17 11.23 -6.85 -2.02
C SER A 17 10.31 -7.00 -0.82
N ILE A 18 9.28 -7.83 -0.99
CA ILE A 18 8.39 -8.27 0.07
C ILE A 18 8.72 -9.73 0.35
N GLN A 19 8.91 -10.04 1.63
CA GLN A 19 9.24 -11.38 2.09
C GLN A 19 8.10 -11.94 2.95
N ASP A 20 7.99 -13.24 3.07
CA ASP A 20 7.15 -13.87 4.10
C ASP A 20 7.85 -13.87 5.47
N ALA A 21 7.19 -14.46 6.47
CA ALA A 21 7.72 -14.60 7.82
C ALA A 21 8.95 -15.52 7.92
N GLU A 22 9.18 -16.40 6.95
CA GLU A 22 10.33 -17.29 6.87
C GLU A 22 11.52 -16.62 6.16
N GLY A 23 11.32 -15.43 5.59
CA GLY A 23 12.33 -14.67 4.85
C GLY A 23 12.40 -15.06 3.37
N ASN A 24 11.46 -15.86 2.87
CA ASN A 24 11.38 -16.16 1.46
C ASN A 24 10.87 -14.93 0.71
N LEU A 25 11.47 -14.67 -0.44
CA LEU A 25 11.02 -13.61 -1.34
C LEU A 25 9.69 -14.00 -2.00
N CYS A 26 8.66 -13.20 -1.79
CA CYS A 26 7.33 -13.43 -2.38
C CYS A 26 7.05 -12.48 -3.55
N TYR A 27 7.37 -11.19 -3.39
CA TYR A 27 7.07 -10.16 -4.39
C TYR A 27 8.18 -9.14 -4.52
N TYR A 28 8.16 -8.45 -5.66
CA TYR A 28 8.94 -7.25 -5.92
C TYR A 28 8.03 -6.08 -6.22
N VAL A 29 8.52 -4.90 -5.89
CA VAL A 29 7.88 -3.66 -6.28
C VAL A 29 8.93 -2.75 -6.90
N ASP A 30 8.71 -2.40 -8.15
CA ASP A 30 9.57 -1.52 -8.94
C ASP A 30 8.89 -0.14 -9.04
N GLY A 31 9.53 0.86 -8.44
CA GLY A 31 9.09 2.25 -8.48
C GLY A 31 9.58 2.95 -9.73
N LYS A 32 8.67 3.24 -10.65
CA LYS A 32 9.02 3.95 -11.88
C LYS A 32 8.97 5.46 -11.64
N ALA A 33 10.13 6.09 -11.55
CA ALA A 33 10.28 7.54 -11.50
C ALA A 33 9.84 8.17 -12.84
N PHE A 34 8.62 8.73 -12.88
CA PHE A 34 8.11 9.47 -14.03
C PHE A 34 7.83 10.93 -13.65
N SER A 35 8.05 11.87 -14.58
CA SER A 35 7.81 13.29 -14.33
C SER A 35 6.32 13.67 -14.12
N TRP A 36 5.39 12.72 -14.30
CA TRP A 36 3.94 12.95 -14.26
C TRP A 36 3.27 11.89 -13.37
N GLY A 37 3.35 12.11 -12.06
CA GLY A 37 2.73 11.27 -11.03
C GLY A 37 3.44 9.96 -10.77
N ASP A 38 3.07 9.33 -9.65
CA ASP A 38 3.72 8.10 -9.21
C ASP A 38 3.15 6.85 -9.90
N LYS A 39 4.07 5.94 -10.24
CA LYS A 39 3.79 4.68 -10.93
C LYS A 39 4.65 3.58 -10.33
N LEU A 40 4.03 2.45 -10.01
CA LEU A 40 4.70 1.31 -9.41
C LEU A 40 4.26 0.03 -10.11
N SER A 41 5.20 -0.88 -10.33
CA SER A 41 4.93 -2.23 -10.84
C SER A 41 5.06 -3.22 -9.69
N PHE A 42 3.98 -3.92 -9.36
CA PHE A 42 3.95 -5.00 -8.38
C PHE A 42 4.13 -6.33 -9.11
N GLN A 43 5.15 -7.09 -8.72
CA GLN A 43 5.64 -8.25 -9.45
C GLN A 43 5.75 -9.47 -8.54
N ASP A 44 5.63 -10.66 -9.12
CA ASP A 44 5.94 -11.92 -8.43
C ASP A 44 7.46 -12.11 -8.20
N ALA A 45 7.84 -13.18 -7.51
CA ALA A 45 9.25 -13.55 -7.30
C ALA A 45 10.05 -13.80 -8.60
N ASN A 46 9.37 -14.08 -9.72
CA ASN A 46 9.97 -14.26 -11.04
C ASN A 46 10.04 -12.97 -11.87
N ARG A 47 9.64 -11.83 -11.30
CA ARG A 47 9.51 -10.51 -11.95
C ARG A 47 8.44 -10.42 -13.04
N ASN A 48 7.42 -11.27 -12.98
CA ASN A 48 6.21 -11.08 -13.77
C ASN A 48 5.34 -10.02 -13.10
N GLU A 49 4.88 -9.02 -13.86
CA GLU A 49 3.97 -7.99 -13.35
C GLU A 49 2.60 -8.61 -13.03
N LEU A 50 2.20 -8.53 -11.76
CA LEU A 50 0.90 -8.97 -11.26
C LEU A 50 -0.09 -7.80 -11.23
N ALA A 51 0.40 -6.60 -10.88
CA ALA A 51 -0.44 -5.40 -10.83
C ALA A 51 0.40 -4.14 -11.10
N PHE A 52 -0.24 -3.14 -11.70
CA PHE A 52 0.33 -1.83 -11.94
C PHE A 52 -0.43 -0.78 -11.12
N ILE A 53 0.29 -0.04 -10.28
CA ILE A 53 -0.28 1.01 -9.44
C ILE A 53 0.02 2.35 -10.09
N SER A 54 -1.01 3.17 -10.29
CA SER A 54 -0.87 4.50 -10.87
C SER A 54 -1.65 5.56 -10.12
N GLN A 55 -0.99 6.69 -9.84
CA GLN A 55 -1.64 7.85 -9.22
C GLN A 55 -2.60 8.53 -10.18
N LYS A 56 -3.81 8.85 -9.70
CA LYS A 56 -4.80 9.62 -10.45
C LYS A 56 -4.62 11.12 -10.19
N LEU A 57 -3.90 11.80 -11.08
CA LEU A 57 -3.55 13.22 -10.95
C LEU A 57 -4.75 14.17 -10.99
N LEU A 58 -5.81 13.84 -11.74
CA LEU A 58 -7.03 14.66 -11.83
C LEU A 58 -8.05 14.25 -10.76
N SER A 59 -7.66 14.29 -9.49
CA SER A 59 -8.54 13.99 -8.35
C SER A 59 -8.39 15.04 -7.26
N TRP A 60 -9.49 15.33 -6.56
CA TRP A 60 -9.52 16.30 -5.46
C TRP A 60 -8.90 15.74 -4.17
N LYS A 61 -8.77 14.41 -4.09
CA LYS A 61 -8.17 13.69 -2.96
C LYS A 61 -7.14 12.68 -3.49
N PRO A 62 -6.12 12.32 -2.69
CA PRO A 62 -5.17 11.28 -3.09
C PRO A 62 -5.89 9.99 -3.47
N ARG A 63 -5.68 9.56 -4.71
CA ARG A 63 -6.31 8.38 -5.29
C ARG A 63 -5.33 7.68 -6.20
N TYR A 64 -5.25 6.36 -6.04
CA TYR A 64 -4.42 5.47 -6.82
C TYR A 64 -5.28 4.36 -7.40
N GLN A 65 -4.95 3.93 -8.61
CA GLN A 65 -5.62 2.82 -9.29
C GLN A 65 -4.67 1.64 -9.32
N ILE A 66 -5.18 0.47 -8.97
CA ILE A 66 -4.53 -0.83 -9.13
C ILE A 66 -5.07 -1.41 -10.42
N ILE A 67 -4.19 -1.67 -11.38
CA ILE A 67 -4.52 -2.12 -12.74
C ILE A 67 -3.95 -3.53 -12.92
N ILE A 68 -4.80 -4.47 -13.32
CA ILE A 68 -4.41 -5.86 -13.62
C ILE A 68 -4.88 -6.15 -15.04
N ASP A 69 -4.02 -6.74 -15.86
CA ASP A 69 -4.30 -7.04 -17.28
C ASP A 69 -4.86 -5.85 -18.08
N GLY A 70 -4.39 -4.64 -17.77
CA GLY A 70 -4.81 -3.40 -18.43
C GLY A 70 -6.18 -2.85 -18.00
N SER A 71 -6.86 -3.48 -17.04
CA SER A 71 -8.14 -3.05 -16.48
C SER A 71 -7.99 -2.58 -15.03
N VAL A 72 -8.76 -1.57 -14.62
CA VAL A 72 -8.77 -1.13 -13.21
C VAL A 72 -9.40 -2.23 -12.37
N PHE A 73 -8.57 -2.86 -11.55
CA PHE A 73 -8.97 -3.90 -10.61
C PHE A 73 -9.47 -3.31 -9.30
N ALA A 74 -8.83 -2.26 -8.79
CA ALA A 74 -9.25 -1.61 -7.54
C ALA A 74 -8.78 -0.15 -7.48
N GLU A 75 -9.41 0.67 -6.65
CA GLU A 75 -8.94 2.02 -6.34
C GLU A 75 -8.65 2.19 -4.85
N VAL A 76 -7.46 2.68 -4.52
CA VAL A 76 -7.13 3.09 -3.15
C VAL A 76 -7.36 4.58 -3.03
N VAL A 77 -8.24 4.95 -2.11
CA VAL A 77 -8.72 6.31 -1.94
C VAL A 77 -8.49 6.76 -0.51
N LYS A 78 -7.80 7.88 -0.33
CA LYS A 78 -7.73 8.54 0.98
C LYS A 78 -9.05 9.27 1.23
N GLU A 79 -9.71 8.97 2.33
CA GLU A 79 -10.94 9.67 2.73
C GLU A 79 -10.67 10.99 3.43
N TRP A 80 -11.55 11.96 3.21
CA TRP A 80 -11.51 13.25 3.89
C TRP A 80 -12.17 13.11 5.26
N THR A 81 -11.37 12.79 6.26
CA THR A 81 -11.81 12.66 7.65
C THR A 81 -11.12 13.72 8.50
N TRP A 82 -11.89 14.46 9.31
CA TRP A 82 -11.41 15.66 10.03
C TRP A 82 -10.39 15.38 11.14
N LEU A 83 -10.36 14.17 11.69
CA LEU A 83 -9.58 13.83 12.91
C LEU A 83 -8.71 12.59 12.77
N ARG A 84 -9.04 11.68 11.85
CA ARG A 84 -8.30 10.42 11.62
C ARG A 84 -7.97 10.31 10.15
N LYS A 85 -6.85 9.71 9.78
CA LYS A 85 -6.65 9.29 8.39
C LYS A 85 -7.49 8.04 8.20
N LYS A 86 -8.20 7.92 7.08
CA LYS A 86 -8.96 6.73 6.70
C LYS A 86 -8.71 6.50 5.22
N PHE A 87 -8.56 5.24 4.83
CA PHE A 87 -8.43 4.85 3.44
C PHE A 87 -9.51 3.83 3.10
N THR A 88 -9.91 3.82 1.84
CA THR A 88 -10.82 2.84 1.26
C THR A 88 -10.09 2.16 0.11
N LEU A 89 -10.09 0.84 0.07
CA LEU A 89 -9.71 0.07 -1.10
C LEU A 89 -11.03 -0.41 -1.75
N ASP A 90 -11.43 0.31 -2.79
CA ASP A 90 -12.63 0.07 -3.60
C ASP A 90 -12.32 -1.08 -4.57
N VAL A 91 -13.02 -2.20 -4.39
CA VAL A 91 -12.84 -3.41 -5.22
C VAL A 91 -14.19 -3.69 -5.87
N PRO A 92 -14.25 -3.99 -7.18
CA PRO A 92 -15.49 -4.21 -7.91
C PRO A 92 -16.50 -5.08 -7.16
N GLY A 93 -17.70 -4.52 -6.98
CA GLY A 93 -18.80 -5.18 -6.27
C GLY A 93 -18.90 -4.74 -4.81
N PRO A 94 -19.55 -5.52 -3.92
CA PRO A 94 -19.78 -5.15 -2.53
C PRO A 94 -18.57 -5.46 -1.62
N ASN A 95 -17.36 -5.49 -2.18
CA ASN A 95 -16.19 -6.13 -1.56
C ASN A 95 -15.15 -5.14 -1.03
N ASP A 96 -15.55 -3.89 -0.85
CA ASP A 96 -14.65 -2.82 -0.42
C ASP A 96 -14.03 -3.10 0.94
N TYR A 97 -12.76 -2.70 1.05
CA TYR A 97 -12.02 -2.74 2.30
C TYR A 97 -11.98 -1.34 2.90
N THR A 98 -12.37 -1.25 4.16
CA THR A 98 -12.13 -0.08 5.00
C THR A 98 -10.81 -0.22 5.71
N ILE A 99 -9.97 0.81 5.66
CA ILE A 99 -8.66 0.81 6.29
C ILE A 99 -8.62 1.94 7.31
N ASP A 100 -8.44 1.59 8.59
CA ASP A 100 -8.41 2.53 9.71
C ASP A 100 -7.30 2.18 10.71
N GLY A 101 -6.85 3.18 11.47
CA GLY A 101 -5.86 3.03 12.53
C GLY A 101 -4.80 4.13 12.56
N SER A 102 -3.67 3.81 13.15
CA SER A 102 -2.49 4.67 13.31
C SER A 102 -1.49 4.44 12.19
N PHE A 103 -1.78 5.00 11.02
CA PHE A 103 -0.94 4.91 9.81
C PHE A 103 0.51 5.33 10.04
N TRP A 104 0.75 6.40 10.80
CA TRP A 104 2.13 6.87 11.09
C TRP A 104 2.97 5.90 11.92
N GLN A 105 2.31 5.03 12.70
CA GLN A 105 2.97 4.01 13.52
C GLN A 105 3.04 2.65 12.79
N HIS A 106 2.55 2.59 11.55
CA HIS A 106 2.28 1.34 10.81
C HIS A 106 1.42 0.38 11.65
N GLU A 107 0.40 0.90 12.33
CA GLU A 107 -0.55 0.13 13.15
C GLU A 107 -1.97 0.38 12.64
N PHE A 108 -2.41 -0.36 11.62
CA PHE A 108 -3.73 -0.20 11.00
C PHE A 108 -4.29 -1.54 10.53
N THR A 109 -5.60 -1.59 10.27
CA THR A 109 -6.31 -2.81 9.91
C THR A 109 -7.14 -2.61 8.66
N PHE A 110 -7.26 -3.68 7.88
CA PHE A 110 -8.19 -3.80 6.78
C PHE A 110 -9.43 -4.53 7.29
N GLU A 111 -10.59 -3.92 7.08
CA GLU A 111 -11.89 -4.46 7.43
C GLU A 111 -12.75 -4.62 6.19
N ARG A 112 -13.35 -5.80 6.03
CA ARG A 112 -14.29 -6.12 4.95
C ARG A 112 -15.53 -6.75 5.56
N SER A 113 -16.71 -6.24 5.21
CA SER A 113 -18.00 -6.72 5.76
C SER A 113 -18.02 -6.82 7.31
N GLY A 114 -17.38 -5.87 8.00
CA GLY A 114 -17.29 -5.83 9.46
C GLY A 114 -16.34 -6.86 10.09
N ARG A 115 -15.48 -7.51 9.30
CA ARG A 115 -14.45 -8.44 9.78
C ARG A 115 -13.07 -7.91 9.44
N THR A 116 -12.14 -8.03 10.37
CA THR A 116 -10.72 -7.76 10.08
C THR A 116 -10.17 -8.86 9.18
N VAL A 117 -9.64 -8.46 8.03
CA VAL A 117 -9.11 -9.35 6.98
C VAL A 117 -7.59 -9.20 6.82
N ALA A 118 -7.04 -8.06 7.22
CA ALA A 118 -5.60 -7.92 7.38
C ALA A 118 -5.24 -6.94 8.50
N ARG A 119 -4.05 -7.12 9.09
CA ARG A 119 -3.49 -6.29 10.13
C ARG A 119 -2.06 -5.89 9.79
N VAL A 120 -1.81 -4.60 9.81
CA VAL A 120 -0.48 -4.03 9.66
C VAL A 120 0.04 -3.64 11.03
N SER A 121 1.24 -4.11 11.36
CA SER A 121 1.87 -3.81 12.64
C SER A 121 3.39 -3.87 12.57
N LYS A 122 4.07 -2.84 13.10
CA LYS A 122 5.53 -2.86 13.28
C LYS A 122 5.96 -3.84 14.37
N LYS A 123 5.06 -4.15 15.32
CA LYS A 123 5.35 -5.09 16.41
C LYS A 123 5.56 -6.52 15.91
N LEU A 124 4.99 -6.88 14.76
CA LEU A 124 5.22 -8.18 14.12
C LEU A 124 6.71 -8.37 13.76
N TRP A 125 7.43 -7.29 13.47
CA TRP A 125 8.85 -7.31 13.07
C TRP A 125 9.69 -6.27 13.78
N SER A 126 9.51 -6.13 15.10
CA SER A 126 10.07 -5.03 15.91
C SER A 126 11.60 -4.95 15.95
N TRP A 127 12.29 -6.00 15.53
CA TRP A 127 13.76 -6.08 15.51
C TRP A 127 14.38 -5.57 14.21
N THR A 128 13.56 -5.22 13.22
CA THR A 128 14.00 -4.79 11.89
C THR A 128 13.35 -3.47 11.50
N ASP A 129 13.93 -2.76 10.54
CA ASP A 129 13.31 -1.56 9.94
C ASP A 129 12.26 -2.02 8.92
N SER A 130 11.22 -2.70 9.39
CA SER A 130 10.18 -3.33 8.59
C SER A 130 8.89 -3.40 9.40
N TYR A 131 7.74 -3.37 8.71
CA TYR A 131 6.46 -3.68 9.30
C TYR A 131 5.91 -4.99 8.75
N GLY A 132 5.05 -5.64 9.54
CA GLY A 132 4.38 -6.87 9.16
C GLY A 132 2.98 -6.60 8.64
N VAL A 133 2.57 -7.38 7.65
CA VAL A 133 1.20 -7.40 7.12
C VAL A 133 0.69 -8.82 7.29
N ASP A 134 -0.17 -9.02 8.28
CA ASP A 134 -0.84 -10.29 8.51
C ASP A 134 -2.17 -10.32 7.76
N ILE A 135 -2.36 -11.26 6.86
CA ILE A 135 -3.53 -11.39 5.99
C ILE A 135 -4.22 -12.71 6.29
N VAL A 136 -5.54 -12.68 6.48
CA VAL A 136 -6.36 -13.89 6.67
C VAL A 136 -6.29 -14.77 5.43
N GLU A 137 -6.21 -16.09 5.60
CA GLU A 137 -6.17 -17.04 4.49
C GLU A 137 -7.39 -16.90 3.57
N GLY A 138 -7.15 -16.92 2.25
CA GLY A 138 -8.19 -16.81 1.22
C GLY A 138 -8.56 -15.37 0.82
N GLU A 139 -7.98 -14.36 1.47
CA GLU A 139 -8.07 -12.96 1.01
C GLU A 139 -7.04 -12.66 -0.08
N ASP A 140 -7.32 -11.61 -0.86
CA ASP A 140 -6.44 -11.17 -1.94
C ASP A 140 -5.21 -10.44 -1.38
N GLU A 141 -4.12 -11.19 -1.23
CA GLU A 141 -2.85 -10.68 -0.73
C GLU A 141 -2.27 -9.56 -1.61
N VAL A 142 -2.45 -9.63 -2.93
CA VAL A 142 -1.93 -8.62 -3.86
C VAL A 142 -2.66 -7.30 -3.63
N ALA A 143 -3.99 -7.33 -3.53
CA ALA A 143 -4.80 -6.14 -3.28
C ALA A 143 -4.42 -5.45 -1.96
N VAL A 144 -4.27 -6.23 -0.89
CA VAL A 144 -3.90 -5.71 0.44
C VAL A 144 -2.47 -5.13 0.43
N LEU A 145 -1.50 -5.84 -0.15
CA LEU A 145 -0.12 -5.38 -0.23
C LEU A 145 0.01 -4.13 -1.10
N CYS A 146 -0.66 -4.08 -2.27
CA CYS A 146 -0.75 -2.88 -3.10
C CYS A 146 -1.34 -1.69 -2.34
N ALA A 147 -2.36 -1.92 -1.51
CA ALA A 147 -2.94 -0.86 -0.68
C ALA A 147 -1.96 -0.37 0.40
N CYS A 148 -1.22 -1.26 1.08
CA CYS A 148 -0.15 -0.86 2.01
C CYS A 148 0.88 0.05 1.33
N ILE A 149 1.34 -0.35 0.13
CA ILE A 149 2.27 0.39 -0.72
C ILE A 149 1.71 1.79 -1.04
N VAL A 150 0.46 1.89 -1.50
CA VAL A 150 -0.18 3.19 -1.78
C VAL A 150 -0.29 4.06 -0.53
N ILE A 151 -0.66 3.48 0.62
CA ILE A 151 -0.80 4.21 1.88
C ILE A 151 0.54 4.82 2.27
N ASP A 152 1.61 4.04 2.24
CA ASP A 152 2.96 4.54 2.53
C ASP A 152 3.34 5.68 1.59
N GLN A 153 3.01 5.57 0.30
CA GLN A 153 3.28 6.62 -0.67
C GLN A 153 2.54 7.92 -0.34
N VAL A 154 1.23 7.83 -0.08
CA VAL A 154 0.42 9.00 0.28
C VAL A 154 0.95 9.65 1.56
N LEU A 155 1.37 8.87 2.56
CA LEU A 155 1.94 9.39 3.79
C LEU A 155 3.31 10.05 3.58
N HIS A 156 4.09 9.55 2.62
CA HIS A 156 5.38 10.13 2.24
C HIS A 156 5.21 11.48 1.54
N ASP A 157 4.32 11.56 0.54
CA ASP A 157 4.01 12.79 -0.20
C ASP A 157 3.49 13.91 0.71
N GLU A 158 2.71 13.55 1.73
CA GLU A 158 2.24 14.53 2.73
C GLU A 158 3.38 15.09 3.58
N ARG A 159 4.41 14.30 3.87
CA ARG A 159 5.59 14.78 4.60
C ARG A 159 6.47 15.67 3.72
N SER A 160 6.70 15.29 2.48
CA SER A 160 7.56 16.05 1.55
C SER A 160 6.96 17.44 1.24
N ASN A 161 5.65 17.53 0.97
CA ASN A 161 4.97 18.81 0.76
C ASN A 161 4.99 19.73 2.00
N HIS A 162 4.96 19.17 3.20
CA HIS A 162 5.09 19.96 4.44
C HIS A 162 6.53 20.45 4.70
N SER A 163 7.51 19.85 4.04
CA SER A 163 8.94 20.22 4.17
C SER A 163 9.28 21.44 3.31
N SER A 164 8.51 21.70 2.26
CA SER A 164 8.71 22.79 1.30
C SER A 164 8.11 24.13 1.72
N VAL A 165 7.38 24.20 2.84
CA VAL A 165 6.72 25.43 3.34
C VAL A 165 7.59 26.21 4.35
N ASN A 166 8.78 25.72 4.68
CA ASN A 166 9.68 26.34 5.65
C ASN A 166 10.98 26.93 5.05
N ASN A 167 11.00 27.31 3.76
CA ASN A 167 12.14 28.01 3.18
C ASN A 167 11.75 29.31 2.46
#